data_AF-A0A1F3X5Y3-F1
#
_entry.id   AF-A0A1F3X5Y3-F1
#
_cell.length_a   1.000
_cell.length_b   1.000
_cell.length_c   1.000
_cell.angle_alpha   90.00
_cell.angle_beta   90.00
_cell.angle_gamma   90.00
#
_symmetry.space_group_name_H-M   'P 1'
#
loop_
_entity.id
_entity.type
_entity.pdbx_description
1 polymer ?
#
loop_
_entity_poly.entity_id
_entity_poly.type
_entity_poly.pdbx_seq_one_letter_code
_entity_poly.pdbx_strand_id
1 'polypeptide(L)'
;MTPTKIYTAAVLPLIKKKLVKGLAHITGSGFLNVPRMSDKVSYEIKLPPIKERASVYAWLYKSSGLSFADLAKTLNLGIGMVAVVERSKVKTVLKGLQRRGEKAWIIGNVVKRQKGFSSQVFISDRTEFAILDY
;
A
#
# COMPACT_ATOMS: atom_id res chain seq x y z
N MET A 1 -8.22 -12.52 18.52
CA MET A 1 -7.91 -12.21 17.10
C MET A 1 -8.52 -10.86 16.76
N THR A 2 -7.83 -10.01 15.99
CA THR A 2 -8.37 -8.71 15.56
C THR A 2 -9.07 -8.88 14.19
N PRO A 3 -10.34 -8.44 14.03
CA PRO A 3 -11.05 -8.58 12.76
C PRO A 3 -10.48 -7.68 11.66
N THR A 4 -10.66 -8.09 10.40
CA THR A 4 -10.29 -7.27 9.23
C THR A 4 -11.07 -5.96 9.22
N LYS A 5 -10.38 -4.86 8.92
CA LYS A 5 -11.00 -3.53 8.87
C LYS A 5 -11.84 -3.37 7.59
N ILE A 6 -13.03 -2.80 7.72
CA ILE A 6 -13.93 -2.50 6.59
C ILE A 6 -13.71 -1.04 6.15
N TYR A 7 -13.27 -0.84 4.91
CA TYR A 7 -12.92 0.49 4.38
C TYR A 7 -14.04 1.20 3.61
N THR A 8 -15.16 0.53 3.32
CA THR A 8 -16.20 1.03 2.39
C THR A 8 -16.71 2.41 2.76
N ALA A 9 -17.04 2.64 4.04
CA ALA A 9 -17.53 3.94 4.52
C ALA A 9 -16.49 5.06 4.40
N ALA A 10 -15.20 4.72 4.43
CA ALA A 10 -14.09 5.65 4.27
C ALA A 10 -13.84 6.02 2.80
N VAL A 11 -13.80 5.03 1.90
CA VAL A 11 -13.37 5.24 0.51
C VAL A 11 -14.50 5.60 -0.46
N LEU A 12 -15.72 5.10 -0.23
CA LEU A 12 -16.85 5.32 -1.16
C LEU A 12 -17.10 6.81 -1.46
N PRO A 13 -17.07 7.74 -0.47
CA PRO A 13 -17.26 9.16 -0.75
C PRO A 13 -16.13 9.80 -1.56
N LEU A 14 -14.91 9.28 -1.46
CA LEU A 14 -13.76 9.74 -2.25
C LEU A 14 -13.87 9.28 -3.70
N ILE A 15 -14.32 8.03 -3.90
CA ILE A 15 -14.63 7.48 -5.22
C ILE A 15 -15.74 8.28 -5.90
N LYS A 16 -16.86 8.54 -5.21
CA LYS A 16 -17.98 9.34 -5.75
C LYS A 16 -17.55 10.75 -6.17
N LYS A 17 -16.55 11.33 -5.49
CA LYS A 17 -15.96 12.63 -5.83
C LYS A 17 -14.88 12.57 -6.92
N LYS A 18 -14.64 11.41 -7.52
CA LYS A 18 -13.58 11.16 -8.53
C LYS A 18 -12.18 11.57 -8.04
N LEU A 19 -11.92 11.44 -6.73
CA LEU A 19 -10.63 11.78 -6.13
C LEU A 19 -9.60 10.64 -6.19
N VAL A 20 -10.06 9.43 -6.54
CA VAL A 20 -9.26 8.20 -6.56
C VAL A 20 -9.21 7.66 -7.98
N LYS A 21 -7.99 7.38 -8.46
CA LYS A 21 -7.72 6.84 -9.80
C LYS A 21 -7.57 5.31 -9.80
N GLY A 22 -7.25 4.72 -8.65
CA GLY A 22 -7.15 3.28 -8.46
C GLY A 22 -7.14 2.92 -6.96
N LEU A 23 -7.63 1.73 -6.64
CA LEU A 23 -7.62 1.17 -5.29
C LEU A 23 -7.13 -0.28 -5.33
N ALA A 24 -6.27 -0.64 -4.39
CA ALA A 24 -5.85 -2.01 -4.14
C ALA A 24 -6.11 -2.37 -2.68
N HIS A 25 -6.91 -3.42 -2.46
CA HIS A 25 -7.03 -4.06 -1.14
C HIS A 25 -5.85 -5.02 -0.97
N ILE A 26 -5.08 -4.84 0.09
CA ILE A 26 -3.87 -5.62 0.35
C ILE A 26 -4.25 -6.85 1.20
N THR A 27 -4.38 -7.99 0.53
CA THR A 27 -4.82 -9.27 1.10
C THR A 27 -3.71 -10.33 0.99
N GLY A 28 -4.02 -11.61 0.72
CA GLY A 28 -3.07 -12.74 0.79
C GLY A 28 -1.89 -12.71 -0.20
N SER A 29 -1.92 -11.83 -1.21
CA SER A 29 -0.78 -11.58 -2.12
C SER A 29 0.00 -10.30 -1.77
N GLY A 30 -0.22 -9.74 -0.58
CA GLY A 30 0.47 -8.55 -0.10
C GLY A 30 0.47 -7.42 -1.13
N PHE A 31 1.63 -6.87 -1.40
CA PHE A 31 1.81 -5.74 -2.30
C PHE A 31 1.78 -6.10 -3.80
N LEU A 32 1.75 -7.39 -4.16
CA LEU A 32 1.43 -7.83 -5.53
C LEU A 32 -0.04 -7.52 -5.90
N ASN A 33 -0.87 -7.11 -4.94
CA ASN A 33 -2.20 -6.58 -5.23
C ASN A 33 -2.17 -5.18 -5.87
N VAL A 34 -1.08 -4.42 -5.71
CA VAL A 34 -0.99 -3.01 -6.17
C VAL A 34 -1.03 -2.90 -7.70
N PRO A 35 -0.25 -3.69 -8.47
CA PRO A 35 -0.26 -3.60 -9.94
C PRO A 35 -1.59 -3.97 -10.61
N ARG A 36 -2.51 -4.66 -9.90
CA ARG A 36 -3.87 -4.95 -10.40
C ARG A 36 -4.67 -3.69 -10.74
N MET A 37 -4.29 -2.52 -10.20
CA MET A 37 -4.90 -1.24 -10.56
C MET A 37 -4.55 -0.81 -11.99
N SER A 38 -3.33 -1.12 -12.47
CA SER A 38 -2.84 -0.79 -13.80
C SER A 38 -1.50 -1.48 -14.05
N ASP A 39 -1.40 -2.22 -15.16
CA ASP A 39 -0.23 -2.94 -15.64
C ASP A 39 0.72 -2.08 -16.50
N LYS A 40 0.32 -0.85 -16.82
CA LYS A 40 1.06 0.09 -17.69
C LYS A 40 2.09 0.93 -16.95
N VAL A 41 2.11 0.86 -15.63
CA VAL A 41 2.94 1.68 -14.73
C VAL A 41 3.57 0.79 -13.67
N SER A 42 4.58 1.31 -12.96
CA SER A 42 5.16 0.69 -11.78
C SER A 42 4.90 1.56 -10.54
N TYR A 43 5.17 1.02 -9.36
CA TYR A 43 4.84 1.67 -8.10
C TYR A 43 6.06 1.69 -7.18
N GLU A 44 6.43 2.88 -6.71
CA GLU A 44 7.41 3.04 -5.65
C GLU A 44 6.66 3.26 -4.33
N ILE A 45 6.94 2.39 -3.35
CA ILE A 45 6.30 2.37 -2.05
C ILE A 45 7.37 2.43 -0.97
N LYS A 46 7.28 3.45 -0.11
CA LYS A 46 8.03 3.58 1.13
C LYS A 46 7.06 3.43 2.30
N LEU A 47 7.17 2.32 3.01
CA LEU A 47 6.31 2.02 4.14
C LEU A 47 6.57 2.99 5.31
N PRO A 48 5.52 3.45 6.00
CA PRO A 48 5.67 4.14 7.28
C PRO A 48 6.43 3.27 8.30
N PRO A 49 7.01 3.87 9.35
CA PRO A 49 7.66 3.11 10.41
C PRO A 49 6.75 2.02 10.98
N ILE A 50 7.30 0.82 11.22
CA ILE A 50 6.52 -0.35 11.66
C ILE A 50 5.71 -0.08 12.94
N LYS A 51 6.27 0.69 13.88
CA LYS A 51 5.62 1.13 15.11
C LYS A 51 4.33 1.94 14.88
N GLU A 52 4.23 2.63 13.74
CA GLU A 52 3.07 3.43 13.40
C GLU A 52 1.96 2.64 12.70
N ARG A 53 2.27 1.48 12.11
CA ARG A 53 1.34 0.69 11.29
C ARG A 53 0.93 -0.64 11.90
N ALA A 54 1.84 -1.36 12.56
CA ALA A 54 1.50 -2.50 13.42
C ALA A 54 2.73 -3.08 14.13
N SER A 55 2.68 -3.14 15.46
CA SER A 55 3.73 -3.72 16.31
C SER A 55 3.91 -5.23 16.10
N VAL A 56 2.84 -5.97 15.77
CA VAL A 56 2.89 -7.44 15.57
C VAL A 56 3.83 -7.84 14.43
N TYR A 57 3.96 -7.01 13.39
CA TYR A 57 4.85 -7.33 12.26
C TYR A 57 6.33 -7.25 12.63
N ALA A 58 6.71 -6.44 13.62
CA ALA A 58 8.11 -6.36 14.04
C ALA A 58 8.55 -7.68 14.69
N TRP A 59 7.66 -8.31 15.46
CA TRP A 59 7.90 -9.64 16.00
C TRP A 59 7.87 -10.72 14.92
N LEU A 60 6.90 -10.67 13.99
CA LEU A 60 6.77 -11.64 12.91
C LEU A 60 7.99 -11.61 11.96
N TYR A 61 8.49 -10.43 11.62
CA TYR A 61 9.71 -10.28 10.83
C TYR A 61 10.88 -11.03 11.48
N LYS A 62 11.11 -10.78 12.77
CA LYS A 62 12.20 -11.40 13.53
C LYS A 62 12.05 -12.91 13.73
N SER A 63 10.83 -13.41 13.83
CA SER A 63 10.55 -14.83 14.16
C SER A 63 10.33 -15.72 12.94
N SER A 64 9.96 -15.15 11.79
CA SER A 64 9.61 -15.94 10.59
C SER A 64 10.81 -16.47 9.80
N GLY A 65 11.98 -15.82 9.89
CA GLY A 65 13.13 -16.11 9.04
C GLY A 65 12.92 -15.81 7.55
N LEU A 66 11.79 -15.17 7.19
CA LEU A 66 11.46 -14.81 5.81
C LEU A 66 12.18 -13.53 5.38
N SER A 67 12.48 -13.44 4.08
CA SER A 67 13.00 -12.21 3.50
C SER A 67 11.94 -11.10 3.51
N PHE A 68 12.39 -9.84 3.45
CA PHE A 68 11.47 -8.71 3.30
C PHE A 68 10.59 -8.83 2.05
N ALA A 69 11.14 -9.36 0.95
CA ALA A 69 10.40 -9.61 -0.27
C ALA A 69 9.27 -10.63 -0.07
N ASP A 70 9.53 -11.75 0.61
CA ASP A 70 8.52 -12.79 0.86
C ASP A 70 7.40 -12.26 1.77
N LEU A 71 7.76 -11.49 2.79
CA LEU A 71 6.80 -10.84 3.67
C LEU A 71 5.95 -9.82 2.92
N ALA A 72 6.54 -9.03 2.02
CA ALA A 72 5.80 -8.07 1.19
C ALA A 72 4.88 -8.75 0.16
N LYS A 73 5.19 -9.98 -0.27
CA LYS A 73 4.33 -10.79 -1.17
C LYS A 73 3.22 -11.55 -0.43
N THR A 74 3.32 -11.70 0.89
CA THR A 74 2.41 -12.54 1.68
C THR A 74 1.50 -11.73 2.61
N LEU A 75 2.01 -10.62 3.16
CA LEU A 75 1.36 -9.87 4.22
C LEU A 75 1.05 -8.45 3.79
N ASN A 76 0.09 -7.84 4.48
CA ASN A 76 -0.24 -6.43 4.26
C ASN A 76 0.72 -5.46 4.96
N LEU A 77 1.56 -5.97 5.87
CA LEU A 77 2.54 -5.18 6.62
C LEU A 77 1.89 -3.94 7.26
N GLY A 78 0.64 -4.01 7.72
CA GLY A 78 -0.07 -2.91 8.37
C GLY A 78 -0.68 -1.89 7.41
N ILE A 79 -0.60 -2.12 6.10
CA ILE A 79 -1.27 -1.31 5.07
C ILE A 79 -2.39 -2.14 4.47
N GLY A 80 -3.62 -1.97 4.96
CA GLY A 80 -4.77 -2.73 4.43
C GLY A 80 -5.24 -2.28 3.05
N MET A 81 -4.99 -1.03 2.65
CA MET A 81 -5.44 -0.51 1.36
C MET A 81 -4.46 0.53 0.80
N VAL A 82 -4.27 0.52 -0.51
CA VAL A 82 -3.49 1.50 -1.26
C VAL A 82 -4.41 2.21 -2.25
N ALA A 83 -4.28 3.54 -2.33
CA ALA A 83 -5.06 4.37 -3.25
C ALA A 83 -4.12 5.20 -4.13
N VAL A 84 -4.35 5.19 -5.44
CA VAL A 84 -3.71 6.12 -6.38
C VAL A 84 -4.58 7.36 -6.49
N VAL A 85 -3.99 8.52 -6.25
CA VAL A 85 -4.69 9.82 -6.30
C VAL A 85 -3.88 10.82 -7.10
N GLU A 86 -4.55 11.86 -7.60
CA GLU A 86 -3.82 12.98 -8.22
C GLU A 86 -3.01 13.74 -7.17
N ARG A 87 -1.77 14.13 -7.51
CA ARG A 87 -0.85 14.86 -6.61
C ARG A 87 -1.51 16.11 -6.00
N SER A 88 -2.28 16.85 -6.80
CA SER A 88 -2.99 18.06 -6.36
C SER A 88 -4.10 17.79 -5.33
N LYS A 89 -4.62 16.55 -5.27
CA LYS A 89 -5.75 16.14 -4.42
C LYS A 89 -5.34 15.36 -3.17
N VAL A 90 -4.06 15.03 -3.01
CA VAL A 90 -3.55 14.23 -1.88
C VAL A 90 -4.01 14.78 -0.52
N LYS A 91 -3.84 16.09 -0.28
CA LYS A 91 -4.24 16.72 0.99
C LYS A 91 -5.75 16.59 1.25
N THR A 92 -6.57 16.74 0.22
CA THR A 92 -8.03 16.59 0.30
C THR A 92 -8.43 15.17 0.64
N VAL A 93 -7.77 14.18 0.02
CA VAL A 93 -8.01 12.76 0.28
C VAL A 93 -7.60 12.39 1.72
N LEU A 94 -6.41 12.77 2.16
CA LEU A 94 -5.94 12.50 3.53
C LEU A 94 -6.88 13.09 4.58
N LYS A 95 -7.31 14.36 4.41
CA LYS A 95 -8.32 14.97 5.30
C LYS A 95 -9.65 14.22 5.28
N GLY A 96 -10.07 13.75 4.11
CA GLY A 96 -11.29 12.96 3.95
C GLY A 96 -11.24 11.62 4.69
N LEU A 97 -10.10 10.94 4.65
CA LEU A 97 -9.84 9.69 5.38
C LEU A 97 -9.76 9.95 6.90
N GLN A 98 -9.00 10.96 7.32
CA GLN A 98 -8.85 11.32 8.74
C GLN A 98 -10.19 11.65 9.40
N ARG A 99 -11.07 12.42 8.73
CA ARG A 99 -12.42 12.74 9.22
C ARG A 99 -13.30 11.51 9.45
N ARG A 100 -12.94 10.37 8.86
CA ARG A 100 -13.65 9.10 8.98
C ARG A 100 -12.92 8.11 9.90
N GLY A 101 -11.95 8.58 10.68
CA GLY A 101 -11.18 7.77 11.62
C GLY A 101 -10.11 6.89 10.97
N GLU A 102 -9.77 7.15 9.70
CA GLU A 102 -8.71 6.39 9.02
C GLU A 102 -7.34 7.04 9.20
N LYS A 103 -6.36 6.22 9.60
CA LYS A 103 -4.95 6.58 9.58
C LYS A 103 -4.40 6.27 8.20
N ALA A 104 -3.92 7.30 7.50
CA ALA A 104 -3.41 7.19 6.15
C ALA A 104 -2.11 7.99 6.00
N TRP A 105 -1.24 7.52 5.11
CA TRP A 105 0.06 8.13 4.83
C TRP A 105 0.23 8.30 3.31
N ILE A 106 1.07 9.26 2.92
CA ILE A 106 1.62 9.28 1.58
C ILE A 106 2.75 8.25 1.59
N ILE A 107 2.57 7.15 0.87
CA ILE A 107 3.53 6.03 0.87
C ILE A 107 4.35 5.94 -0.40
N GLY A 108 4.25 6.87 -1.35
CA GLY A 108 5.11 6.88 -2.53
C GLY A 108 4.42 7.39 -3.80
N ASN A 109 4.86 6.90 -4.95
CA ASN A 109 4.51 7.44 -6.26
C ASN A 109 4.26 6.34 -7.30
N VAL A 110 3.45 6.67 -8.30
CA VAL A 110 3.35 5.89 -9.54
C VAL A 110 4.47 6.35 -10.47
N VAL A 111 5.23 5.41 -11.01
CA VAL A 111 6.37 5.68 -11.91
C VAL A 111 6.18 4.99 -13.26
N LYS A 112 6.95 5.43 -14.25
CA LYS A 112 6.94 4.78 -15.57
C LYS A 112 7.44 3.34 -15.42
N ARG A 113 6.76 2.41 -16.09
CA ARG A 113 7.22 1.03 -16.18
C ARG A 113 8.52 0.96 -16.98
N GLN A 114 9.49 0.16 -16.53
CA GLN A 114 10.73 -0.04 -17.25
C GLN A 114 10.50 -0.87 -18.53
N LYS A 115 11.17 -0.51 -19.62
CA LYS A 115 11.03 -1.23 -20.90
C LYS A 115 11.60 -2.64 -20.75
N GLY A 116 10.85 -3.64 -21.20
CA GLY A 116 11.25 -5.06 -21.11
C GLY A 116 10.84 -5.74 -19.79
N PHE A 117 10.24 -5.01 -18.85
CA PHE A 117 9.73 -5.56 -17.59
C PHE A 117 8.19 -5.45 -17.52
N SER A 118 7.58 -6.35 -16.75
CA SER A 118 6.18 -6.20 -16.35
C SER A 118 6.03 -5.07 -15.32
N SER A 119 4.81 -4.84 -14.81
CA SER A 119 4.62 -3.85 -13.75
C SER A 119 5.39 -4.30 -12.51
N GLN A 120 6.13 -3.38 -11.89
CA GLN A 120 6.95 -3.68 -10.72
C GLN A 120 6.50 -2.85 -9.52
N VAL A 121 6.67 -3.44 -8.34
CA VAL A 121 6.53 -2.73 -7.06
C VAL A 121 7.89 -2.65 -6.40
N PHE A 122 8.46 -1.44 -6.37
CA PHE A 122 9.65 -1.13 -5.59
C PHE A 122 9.19 -0.79 -4.18
N ILE A 123 9.42 -1.67 -3.21
CA ILE A 123 8.96 -1.48 -1.84
C ILE A 123 10.13 -1.39 -0.87
N SER A 124 10.08 -0.43 0.05
CA SER A 124 11.09 -0.25 1.09
C SER A 124 10.47 0.09 2.43
N ASP A 125 11.23 -0.15 3.49
CA ASP A 125 11.07 0.56 4.76
C ASP A 125 12.35 1.35 5.10
N ARG A 126 12.69 1.53 6.38
CA ARG A 126 13.92 2.27 6.77
C ARG A 126 15.19 1.46 6.55
N THR A 127 15.10 0.14 6.55
CA THR A 127 16.26 -0.77 6.59
C THR A 127 16.28 -1.75 5.42
N GLU A 128 15.12 -2.04 4.86
CA GLU A 128 14.95 -3.08 3.85
C GLU A 128 14.40 -2.52 2.54
N PHE A 129 14.72 -3.19 1.44
CA PHE A 129 14.22 -2.89 0.09
C PHE A 129 13.98 -4.19 -0.67
N ALA A 130 12.93 -4.22 -1.47
CA ALA A 130 12.62 -5.31 -2.38
C ALA A 130 11.98 -4.80 -3.68
N ILE A 131 12.19 -5.55 -4.76
CA ILE A 131 11.49 -5.40 -6.03
C ILE A 131 10.55 -6.60 -6.15
N LEU A 132 9.26 -6.32 -6.37
CA LEU A 132 8.26 -7.34 -6.61
C LEU A 132 7.81 -7.27 -8.05
N ASP A 133 8.07 -8.34 -8.81
CA ASP A 133 7.57 -8.49 -10.16
C ASP A 133 6.13 -9.02 -10.14
N TYR A 134 5.26 -8.42 -10.96
CA TYR A 134 3.85 -8.79 -11.12
C TYR A 134 3.57 -9.34 -12.51
#